data_AF-A0A650GFF6-F1
#
_entry.id   AF-A0A650GFF6-F1
#
_cell.length_a   1.000
_cell.length_b   1.000
_cell.length_c   1.000
_cell.angle_alpha   90.00
_cell.angle_beta   90.00
_cell.angle_gamma   90.00
#
_symmetry.space_group_name_H-M   'P 1'
#
loop_
_entity.id
_entity.type
_entity.pdbx_description
1 polymer ?
#
loop_
_entity_poly.entity_id
_entity_poly.type
_entity_poly.pdbx_seq_one_letter_code
_entity_poly.pdbx_strand_id
1 'polypeptide(L)'
;MEITRRTVLSGGAAAGALTVLAAPGSATGAPGTRPLARSASPRVSPFELGVASGDPLPDSVVLWTRLAVDPTAEDGLGGMARRPYAVRWEIARDPQMRRVVERGVVEARAESGYAVHVEPRGLQAGREYWYRFRVGGHLSPVGRTMTAPARHEMPAVLAMSFASCSQYEHGYFTAYRRLAQDQPDLVLHLGDYQYEYTKQSYLSPTGNVRDHDGPETVDLASYRQRHAQYKSDPDLQLAHATAPWLVVWDDHEVDNNWADDVPENSDAAQWNDTTARFVRRRAQAFQAYYENMPLRRASVPRGADMKIYRRLHWGRLATFHMMDTRQYRDDQACGDGWTIDCDERLDETRSLPGMAQERWLLDGFERSRARWDVLGQQVFFAEQDALAGPSYRTSMDGWDGYVPSRRRITQGWVDAGVRNPVVLTGDVHKHWANDLRLDYQDTDSPVVGSELVCSSITSTGNGSPTWQSPNMALNPHLRFSADQRGYVRTAITKEKMSVDYRSLPSVTTTDAAAYTQASFELHDGQRGLQRTR
;
A
#
# COMPACT_ATOMS: atom_id res chain seq x y z
N MET A 1 5.13 -51.91 5.60
CA MET A 1 5.57 -53.07 4.82
C MET A 1 5.82 -52.58 3.40
N GLU A 2 7.09 -52.49 3.03
CA GLU A 2 7.56 -52.09 1.69
C GLU A 2 7.17 -53.12 0.61
N ILE A 3 7.38 -52.76 -0.66
CA ILE A 3 7.81 -53.57 -1.84
C ILE A 3 7.09 -53.00 -3.09
N THR A 4 7.71 -52.21 -3.98
CA THR A 4 8.74 -52.46 -5.03
C THR A 4 8.27 -53.16 -6.33
N ARG A 5 8.99 -52.80 -7.40
CA ARG A 5 8.67 -52.81 -8.85
C ARG A 5 9.07 -54.12 -9.59
N ARG A 6 8.58 -54.21 -10.84
CA ARG A 6 9.03 -55.04 -12.01
C ARG A 6 8.58 -56.51 -11.96
N THR A 7 8.24 -57.22 -13.04
CA THR A 7 8.70 -57.25 -14.45
C THR A 7 7.72 -58.20 -15.20
N VAL A 8 7.20 -57.87 -16.40
CA VAL A 8 7.65 -58.35 -17.74
C VAL A 8 6.79 -59.46 -18.39
N LEU A 9 6.26 -59.08 -19.56
CA LEU A 9 6.07 -59.77 -20.85
C LEU A 9 5.83 -61.28 -20.91
N SER A 10 4.79 -61.64 -21.67
CA SER A 10 4.77 -62.52 -22.87
C SER A 10 3.35 -63.10 -22.97
N GLY A 11 2.67 -63.27 -24.10
CA GLY A 11 3.00 -63.29 -25.52
C GLY A 11 1.94 -64.21 -26.14
N GLY A 12 1.29 -63.80 -27.23
CA GLY A 12 0.25 -64.62 -27.84
C GLY A 12 -0.35 -63.95 -29.08
N ALA A 13 0.33 -64.11 -30.20
CA ALA A 13 -0.15 -63.69 -31.51
C ALA A 13 -1.09 -64.77 -32.09
N ALA A 14 -2.23 -64.35 -32.64
CA ALA A 14 -2.95 -65.08 -33.67
C ALA A 14 -3.56 -64.05 -34.64
N ALA A 15 -3.21 -64.18 -35.91
CA ALA A 15 -3.55 -63.28 -37.01
C ALA A 15 -4.97 -63.53 -37.54
N GLY A 16 -5.65 -62.46 -37.94
CA GLY A 16 -6.94 -62.50 -38.63
C GLY A 16 -7.22 -61.19 -39.37
N ALA A 17 -6.89 -61.20 -40.66
CA ALA A 17 -7.19 -60.27 -41.76
C ALA A 17 -7.85 -58.89 -41.49
N LEU A 18 -7.12 -57.88 -41.98
CA LEU A 18 -7.43 -56.46 -42.09
C LEU A 18 -8.62 -56.12 -43.00
N THR A 19 -9.52 -55.26 -42.50
CA THR A 19 -10.23 -54.26 -43.30
C THR A 19 -9.82 -52.87 -42.80
N VAL A 20 -8.93 -52.20 -43.54
CA VAL A 20 -8.47 -50.84 -43.24
C VAL A 20 -9.50 -49.84 -43.80
N LEU A 21 -10.27 -49.23 -42.91
CA LEU A 21 -10.89 -47.93 -43.20
C LEU A 21 -9.80 -46.87 -43.14
N ALA A 22 -9.59 -46.19 -44.27
CA ALA A 22 -8.66 -45.07 -44.39
C ALA A 22 -9.16 -43.88 -43.56
N ALA A 23 -8.44 -43.54 -42.50
CA ALA A 23 -8.48 -42.22 -41.90
C ALA A 23 -7.48 -41.32 -42.67
N PRO A 24 -7.88 -40.17 -43.22
CA PRO A 24 -6.94 -39.22 -43.78
C PRO A 24 -6.13 -38.58 -42.64
N GLY A 25 -4.81 -38.58 -42.82
CA GLY A 25 -3.84 -38.10 -41.84
C GLY A 25 -4.02 -36.63 -41.48
N SER A 26 -4.06 -36.36 -40.18
CA SER A 26 -3.91 -35.02 -39.62
C SER A 26 -2.45 -34.59 -39.76
N ALA A 27 -2.17 -33.74 -40.74
CA ALA A 27 -0.92 -33.00 -40.79
C ALA A 27 -0.76 -32.20 -39.48
N THR A 28 0.37 -32.39 -38.80
CA THR A 28 0.80 -31.58 -37.67
C THR A 28 1.09 -30.16 -38.15
N GLY A 29 0.07 -29.31 -38.15
CA GLY A 29 0.22 -27.87 -38.32
C GLY A 29 0.89 -27.30 -37.07
N ALA A 30 2.05 -26.67 -37.24
CA ALA A 30 2.63 -25.78 -36.23
C ALA A 30 1.57 -24.75 -35.78
N PRO A 31 1.52 -24.36 -34.50
CA PRO A 31 0.57 -23.36 -34.04
C PRO A 31 0.87 -22.05 -34.77
N GLY A 32 0.01 -21.71 -35.72
CA GLY A 32 0.08 -20.47 -36.46
C GLY A 32 -0.02 -19.31 -35.48
N THR A 33 1.00 -18.47 -35.46
CA THR A 33 0.93 -17.13 -34.89
C THR A 33 -0.16 -16.37 -35.66
N ARG A 34 -1.38 -16.34 -35.12
CA ARG A 34 -2.39 -15.39 -35.58
C ARG A 34 -1.76 -14.00 -35.44
N PRO A 35 -1.66 -13.20 -36.51
CA PRO A 35 -1.23 -11.83 -36.37
C PRO A 35 -2.25 -11.16 -35.44
N LEU A 36 -1.78 -10.64 -34.30
CA LEU A 36 -2.57 -9.75 -33.46
C LEU A 36 -3.11 -8.67 -34.39
N ALA A 37 -4.43 -8.69 -34.63
CA ALA A 37 -5.08 -7.66 -35.42
C ALA A 37 -4.65 -6.32 -34.85
N ARG A 38 -4.13 -5.45 -35.72
CA ARG A 38 -3.61 -4.14 -35.34
C ARG A 38 -4.78 -3.34 -34.77
N SER A 39 -4.95 -3.38 -33.44
CA SER A 39 -6.03 -2.68 -32.75
C SER A 39 -5.93 -1.21 -33.14
N ALA A 40 -7.03 -0.60 -33.61
CA ALA A 40 -6.98 0.81 -33.98
C ALA A 40 -6.50 1.62 -32.77
N SER A 41 -5.47 2.44 -32.94
CA SER A 41 -4.89 3.21 -31.85
C SER A 41 -5.92 4.19 -31.28
N PRO A 42 -5.88 4.49 -29.97
CA PRO A 42 -6.58 5.67 -29.43
C PRO A 42 -6.21 6.93 -30.21
N ARG A 43 -7.14 7.89 -30.35
CA ARG A 43 -6.90 9.14 -31.08
C ARG A 43 -5.98 10.09 -30.31
N VAL A 44 -6.15 10.14 -29.00
CA VAL A 44 -5.32 10.89 -28.04
C VAL A 44 -4.53 9.92 -27.17
N SER A 45 -3.56 10.44 -26.40
CA SER A 45 -2.78 9.61 -25.47
C SER A 45 -3.72 8.95 -24.45
N PRO A 46 -3.61 7.63 -24.21
CA PRO A 46 -4.40 6.96 -23.18
C PRO A 46 -3.66 6.90 -21.83
N PHE A 47 -2.53 7.60 -21.66
CA PHE A 47 -1.68 7.52 -20.46
C PHE A 47 -1.90 8.69 -19.50
N GLU A 48 -3.14 9.19 -19.42
CA GLU A 48 -3.53 10.33 -18.58
C GLU A 48 -3.45 10.03 -17.07
N LEU A 49 -3.32 8.75 -16.68
CA LEU A 49 -3.12 8.30 -15.29
C LEU A 49 -1.65 8.01 -14.96
N GLY A 50 -0.74 8.31 -15.88
CA GLY A 50 0.69 8.08 -15.73
C GLY A 50 1.09 6.61 -15.67
N VAL A 51 2.19 6.36 -14.96
CA VAL A 51 2.80 5.04 -14.77
C VAL A 51 3.22 4.87 -13.31
N ALA A 52 3.26 3.63 -12.83
CA ALA A 52 3.73 3.32 -11.49
C ALA A 52 4.55 2.04 -11.49
N SER A 53 5.36 1.85 -10.45
CA SER A 53 6.04 0.58 -10.19
C SER A 53 5.93 0.22 -8.72
N GLY A 54 6.09 -1.05 -8.36
CA GLY A 54 5.88 -1.47 -6.98
C GLY A 54 6.28 -2.91 -6.68
N ASP A 55 6.13 -3.29 -5.42
CA ASP A 55 6.48 -4.61 -4.90
C ASP A 55 7.85 -5.14 -5.37
N PRO A 56 8.94 -4.39 -5.20
CA PRO A 56 10.23 -4.77 -5.74
C PRO A 56 10.78 -6.04 -5.06
N LEU A 57 11.29 -6.94 -5.87
CA LEU A 57 12.04 -8.13 -5.49
C LEU A 57 13.47 -8.03 -6.03
N PRO A 58 14.39 -8.91 -5.61
CA PRO A 58 15.75 -8.90 -6.13
C PRO A 58 15.88 -9.05 -7.64
N ASP A 59 14.97 -9.76 -8.29
CA ASP A 59 15.05 -10.08 -9.71
C ASP A 59 13.84 -9.58 -10.52
N SER A 60 12.95 -8.80 -9.90
CA SER A 60 11.66 -8.45 -10.46
C SER A 60 11.07 -7.21 -9.80
N VAL A 61 10.22 -6.49 -10.51
CA VAL A 61 9.38 -5.41 -9.97
C VAL A 61 8.03 -5.45 -10.69
N VAL A 62 6.98 -4.87 -10.11
CA VAL A 62 5.72 -4.66 -10.83
C VAL A 62 5.83 -3.36 -11.63
N LEU A 63 5.44 -3.38 -12.90
CA LEU A 63 5.20 -2.20 -13.72
C LEU A 63 3.70 -2.05 -13.94
N TRP A 64 3.19 -0.84 -13.80
CA TRP A 64 1.77 -0.53 -13.86
C TRP A 64 1.47 0.67 -14.75
N THR A 65 0.36 0.61 -15.46
CA THR A 65 -0.34 1.76 -16.06
C THR A 65 -1.81 1.39 -16.25
N ARG A 66 -2.68 2.37 -16.55
CA ARG A 66 -4.08 2.12 -16.92
C ARG A 66 -4.45 3.01 -18.09
N LEU A 67 -5.07 2.42 -19.11
CA LEU A 67 -5.44 3.16 -20.31
C LEU A 67 -6.73 3.96 -20.05
N ALA A 68 -6.65 5.28 -20.16
CA ALA A 68 -7.79 6.18 -20.11
C ALA A 68 -7.51 7.41 -20.97
N VAL A 69 -8.44 7.75 -21.86
CA VAL A 69 -8.46 9.00 -22.64
C VAL A 69 -9.38 10.05 -22.04
N ASP A 70 -10.30 9.61 -21.18
CA ASP A 70 -11.17 10.42 -20.34
C ASP A 70 -11.19 9.77 -18.94
N PRO A 71 -10.20 10.08 -18.07
CA PRO A 71 -9.99 9.40 -16.80
C PRO A 71 -11.23 9.30 -15.91
N THR A 72 -12.03 10.36 -15.84
CA THR A 72 -13.17 10.47 -14.93
C THR A 72 -14.50 10.13 -15.59
N ALA A 73 -14.49 9.43 -16.73
CA ALA A 73 -15.71 8.88 -17.34
C ALA A 73 -16.54 8.08 -16.32
N GLU A 74 -17.84 8.36 -16.26
CA GLU A 74 -18.77 7.82 -15.24
C GLU A 74 -18.92 6.29 -15.28
N ASP A 75 -18.64 5.65 -16.41
CA ASP A 75 -18.69 4.19 -16.53
C ASP A 75 -17.46 3.48 -15.91
N GLY A 76 -16.48 4.26 -15.43
CA GLY A 76 -15.22 3.77 -14.87
C GLY A 76 -14.29 3.14 -15.92
N LEU A 77 -14.57 3.24 -17.22
CA LEU A 77 -13.77 2.63 -18.28
C LEU A 77 -12.82 3.61 -18.99
N GLY A 78 -12.70 4.84 -18.48
CA GLY A 78 -11.68 5.80 -18.93
C GLY A 78 -11.90 6.33 -20.35
N GLY A 79 -13.15 6.34 -20.85
CA GLY A 79 -13.48 6.73 -22.22
C GLY A 79 -12.97 5.76 -23.30
N MET A 80 -12.51 4.57 -22.91
CA MET A 80 -11.92 3.59 -23.83
C MET A 80 -13.01 2.81 -24.56
N ALA A 81 -12.91 2.70 -25.90
CA ALA A 81 -13.83 1.86 -26.67
C ALA A 81 -13.72 0.39 -26.24
N ARG A 82 -14.87 -0.27 -26.04
CA ARG A 82 -15.02 -1.65 -25.52
C ARG A 82 -14.41 -2.72 -26.43
N ARG A 83 -13.10 -2.88 -26.36
CA ARG A 83 -12.30 -3.90 -27.06
C ARG A 83 -10.92 -4.02 -26.40
N PRO A 84 -10.21 -5.14 -26.57
CA PRO A 84 -8.84 -5.27 -26.06
C PRO A 84 -7.85 -4.33 -26.77
N TYR A 85 -6.85 -3.86 -26.01
CA TYR A 85 -5.71 -3.09 -26.52
C TYR A 85 -4.39 -3.82 -26.23
N ALA A 86 -3.58 -4.04 -27.26
CA ALA A 86 -2.23 -4.57 -27.10
C ALA A 86 -1.29 -3.47 -26.59
N VAL A 87 -0.82 -3.61 -25.36
CA VAL A 87 0.10 -2.69 -24.68
C VAL A 87 1.50 -3.29 -24.68
N ARG A 88 2.41 -2.65 -25.42
CA ARG A 88 3.83 -2.98 -25.37
C ARG A 88 4.44 -2.34 -24.14
N TRP A 89 5.35 -3.04 -23.47
CA TRP A 89 6.12 -2.52 -22.35
C TRP A 89 7.60 -2.79 -22.57
N GLU A 90 8.45 -1.90 -22.04
CA GLU A 90 9.90 -2.00 -22.10
C GLU A 90 10.48 -1.59 -20.74
N ILE A 91 11.54 -2.27 -20.31
CA ILE A 91 12.38 -1.88 -19.16
C ILE A 91 13.85 -1.84 -19.60
N ALA A 92 14.57 -0.81 -19.20
CA ALA A 92 15.90 -0.44 -19.67
C ALA A 92 16.84 0.00 -18.54
N ARG A 93 18.14 0.00 -18.82
CA ARG A 93 19.21 0.41 -17.88
C ARG A 93 19.59 1.89 -17.96
N ASP A 94 18.88 2.68 -18.74
CA ASP A 94 19.14 4.11 -18.92
C ASP A 94 17.84 4.90 -19.12
N PRO A 95 17.78 6.15 -18.66
CA PRO A 95 16.58 6.99 -18.74
C PRO A 95 16.16 7.31 -20.18
N GLN A 96 17.08 7.25 -21.15
CA GLN A 96 16.78 7.48 -22.56
C GLN A 96 16.18 6.24 -23.25
N MET A 97 15.99 5.13 -22.52
CA MET A 97 15.42 3.89 -23.01
C MET A 97 16.18 3.28 -24.20
N ARG A 98 17.52 3.42 -24.24
CA ARG A 98 18.37 2.90 -25.33
C ARG A 98 18.86 1.47 -25.08
N ARG A 99 19.02 1.07 -23.81
CA ARG A 99 19.53 -0.23 -23.37
C ARG A 99 18.41 -1.04 -22.73
N VAL A 100 17.43 -1.42 -23.54
CA VAL A 100 16.29 -2.27 -23.13
C VAL A 100 16.80 -3.66 -22.73
N VAL A 101 16.47 -4.10 -21.52
CA VAL A 101 16.85 -5.43 -20.98
C VAL A 101 15.73 -6.44 -21.08
N GLU A 102 14.48 -5.99 -21.03
CA GLU A 102 13.31 -6.84 -21.19
C GLU A 102 12.18 -6.03 -21.83
N ARG A 103 11.31 -6.72 -22.57
CA ARG A 103 10.14 -6.13 -23.20
C ARG A 103 9.08 -7.19 -23.45
N GLY A 104 7.84 -6.77 -23.59
CA GLY A 104 6.75 -7.68 -23.90
C GLY A 104 5.50 -6.97 -24.38
N VAL A 105 4.42 -7.74 -24.50
CA VAL A 105 3.09 -7.25 -24.82
C VAL A 105 2.11 -7.87 -23.84
N VAL A 106 1.20 -7.05 -23.32
CA VAL A 106 0.05 -7.49 -22.53
C VAL A 106 -1.22 -6.93 -23.15
N GLU A 107 -2.35 -7.56 -22.88
CA GLU A 107 -3.64 -7.09 -23.37
C GLU A 107 -4.39 -6.37 -22.25
N ALA A 108 -4.67 -5.08 -22.42
CA ALA A 108 -5.54 -4.32 -21.53
C ALA A 108 -7.00 -4.51 -21.96
N ARG A 109 -7.89 -4.83 -21.01
CA ARG A 109 -9.29 -5.15 -21.29
C ARG A 109 -10.26 -4.39 -20.38
N ALA A 110 -11.53 -4.33 -20.79
CA ALA A 110 -12.57 -3.60 -20.06
C ALA A 110 -12.86 -4.22 -18.68
N GLU A 111 -12.72 -5.54 -18.53
CA GLU A 111 -12.99 -6.25 -17.29
C GLU A 111 -12.07 -5.80 -16.15
N SER A 112 -10.84 -5.38 -16.47
CA SER A 112 -9.85 -4.83 -15.53
C SER A 112 -9.76 -3.30 -15.57
N GLY A 113 -10.77 -2.61 -16.10
CA GLY A 113 -10.75 -1.15 -16.25
C GLY A 113 -9.60 -0.66 -17.15
N TYR A 114 -9.10 -1.52 -18.04
CA TYR A 114 -7.90 -1.34 -18.86
C TYR A 114 -6.61 -1.12 -18.08
N ALA A 115 -6.55 -1.58 -16.83
CA ALA A 115 -5.32 -1.68 -16.07
C ALA A 115 -4.35 -2.67 -16.70
N VAL A 116 -3.06 -2.38 -16.56
CA VAL A 116 -1.93 -3.17 -17.03
C VAL A 116 -1.00 -3.43 -15.84
N HIS A 117 -0.75 -4.70 -15.58
CA HIS A 117 0.26 -5.15 -14.60
C HIS A 117 1.26 -6.05 -15.31
N VAL A 118 2.55 -5.77 -15.11
CA VAL A 118 3.65 -6.56 -15.66
C VAL A 118 4.61 -6.90 -14.52
N GLU A 119 5.08 -8.14 -14.47
CA GLU A 119 6.13 -8.57 -13.55
C GLU A 119 7.35 -9.08 -14.35
N PRO A 120 8.23 -8.18 -14.88
CA PRO A 120 9.47 -8.58 -15.54
C PRO A 120 10.34 -9.40 -14.58
N ARG A 121 11.13 -10.34 -15.11
CA ARG A 121 11.93 -11.30 -14.32
C ARG A 121 13.36 -11.39 -14.84
N GLY A 122 14.28 -11.79 -13.95
CA GLY A 122 15.70 -11.91 -14.31
C GLY A 122 16.41 -10.56 -14.36
N LEU A 123 15.85 -9.53 -13.71
CA LEU A 123 16.54 -8.27 -13.47
C LEU A 123 17.70 -8.49 -12.49
N GLN A 124 18.71 -7.64 -12.56
CA GLN A 124 19.79 -7.61 -11.56
C GLN A 124 19.31 -6.90 -10.29
N ALA A 125 19.64 -7.47 -9.13
CA ALA A 125 19.29 -6.96 -7.80
C ALA A 125 19.97 -5.65 -7.43
N GLY A 126 19.30 -4.85 -6.60
CA GLY A 126 19.81 -3.58 -6.09
C GLY A 126 20.13 -2.57 -7.20
N ARG A 127 19.41 -2.61 -8.31
CA ARG A 127 19.63 -1.75 -9.48
C ARG A 127 18.41 -0.91 -9.82
N GLU A 128 18.70 0.32 -10.25
CA GLU A 128 17.75 1.19 -10.92
C GLU A 128 17.47 0.72 -12.35
N TYR A 129 16.23 0.94 -12.79
CA TYR A 129 15.77 0.73 -14.15
C TYR A 129 14.80 1.84 -14.55
N TRP A 130 14.60 1.99 -15.85
CA TRP A 130 13.60 2.87 -16.43
C TRP A 130 12.64 2.06 -17.28
N TYR A 131 11.36 2.41 -17.26
CA TYR A 131 10.33 1.67 -17.97
C TYR A 131 9.32 2.59 -18.65
N ARG A 132 8.66 2.08 -19.69
CA ARG A 132 7.57 2.77 -20.39
C ARG A 132 6.61 1.78 -21.05
N PHE A 133 5.45 2.29 -21.41
CA PHE A 133 4.42 1.58 -22.16
C PHE A 133 4.16 2.23 -23.52
N ARG A 134 3.59 1.46 -24.44
CA ARG A 134 3.17 1.93 -25.77
C ARG A 134 1.88 1.25 -26.20
N VAL A 135 0.91 2.06 -26.63
CA VAL A 135 -0.30 1.60 -27.32
C VAL A 135 -0.43 2.34 -28.64
N GLY A 136 -0.39 1.61 -29.74
CA GLY A 136 -0.39 2.23 -31.07
C GLY A 136 0.78 3.20 -31.26
N GLY A 137 0.46 4.46 -31.58
CA GLY A 137 1.45 5.54 -31.73
C GLY A 137 1.88 6.21 -30.43
N HIS A 138 1.14 6.01 -29.33
CA HIS A 138 1.31 6.75 -28.09
C HIS A 138 2.30 6.07 -27.15
N LEU A 139 3.14 6.87 -26.49
CA LEU A 139 4.06 6.46 -25.45
C LEU A 139 3.58 7.00 -24.10
N SER A 140 3.72 6.20 -23.05
CA SER A 140 3.58 6.70 -21.69
C SER A 140 4.76 7.61 -21.31
N PRO A 141 4.65 8.38 -20.22
CA PRO A 141 5.83 8.88 -19.51
C PRO A 141 6.79 7.73 -19.16
N VAL A 142 8.08 8.05 -19.02
CA VAL A 142 9.10 7.11 -18.54
C VAL A 142 9.09 7.15 -17.02
N GLY A 143 8.91 5.99 -16.38
CA GLY A 143 9.07 5.84 -14.94
C GLY A 143 10.46 5.32 -14.59
N ARG A 144 10.99 5.71 -13.43
CA ARG A 144 12.13 5.09 -12.75
C ARG A 144 11.62 4.07 -11.74
N THR A 145 12.36 2.98 -11.59
CA THR A 145 12.09 1.96 -10.57
C THR A 145 13.40 1.39 -10.04
N MET A 146 13.33 0.58 -8.98
CA MET A 146 14.48 -0.08 -8.38
C MET A 146 14.10 -1.50 -7.95
N THR A 147 14.99 -2.46 -8.21
CA THR A 147 14.90 -3.81 -7.65
C THR A 147 15.45 -3.84 -6.24
N ALA A 148 14.88 -4.68 -5.37
CA ALA A 148 15.42 -4.84 -4.02
C ALA A 148 16.85 -5.42 -4.08
N PRO A 149 17.73 -5.15 -3.11
CA PRO A 149 19.02 -5.84 -3.01
C PRO A 149 18.83 -7.34 -2.82
N ALA A 150 19.81 -8.14 -3.24
CA ALA A 150 19.77 -9.57 -3.02
C ALA A 150 19.77 -9.89 -1.52
N ARG A 151 19.10 -10.98 -1.12
CA ARG A 151 18.85 -11.32 0.31
C ARG A 151 20.10 -11.39 1.19
N HIS A 152 21.27 -11.66 0.61
CA HIS A 152 22.54 -11.76 1.32
C HIS A 152 23.33 -10.43 1.37
N GLU A 153 22.95 -9.45 0.54
CA GLU A 153 23.63 -8.17 0.46
C GLU A 153 23.30 -7.29 1.67
N MET A 154 24.25 -6.45 2.07
CA MET A 154 24.01 -5.39 3.05
C MET A 154 24.20 -4.06 2.30
N PRO A 155 23.12 -3.45 1.77
CA PRO A 155 23.23 -2.15 1.11
C PRO A 155 23.74 -1.10 2.10
N ALA A 156 24.47 -0.11 1.60
CA ALA A 156 25.05 0.95 2.43
C ALA A 156 23.98 1.87 3.04
N VAL A 157 22.94 2.16 2.26
CA VAL A 157 21.80 2.98 2.64
C VAL A 157 20.54 2.53 1.91
N LEU A 158 19.39 2.74 2.53
CA LEU A 158 18.07 2.78 1.90
C LEU A 158 17.47 4.16 2.17
N ALA A 159 17.24 4.96 1.11
CA ALA A 159 16.46 6.18 1.19
C ALA A 159 14.98 5.84 1.00
N MET A 160 14.16 6.02 2.03
CA MET A 160 12.73 5.67 1.98
C MET A 160 11.88 6.85 2.40
N SER A 161 10.76 7.07 1.70
CA SER A 161 9.71 7.98 2.13
C SER A 161 8.41 7.23 2.38
N PHE A 162 7.58 7.70 3.31
CA PHE A 162 6.25 7.15 3.52
C PHE A 162 5.20 8.25 3.76
N ALA A 163 3.97 7.96 3.34
CA ALA A 163 2.85 8.89 3.36
C ALA A 163 1.51 8.15 3.54
N SER A 164 0.47 8.92 3.86
CA SER A 164 -0.93 8.48 3.94
C SER A 164 -1.87 9.67 3.70
N CYS A 165 -3.17 9.40 3.65
CA CYS A 165 -4.24 10.39 3.82
C CYS A 165 -4.15 11.57 2.84
N SER A 166 -4.54 11.31 1.60
CA SER A 166 -4.50 12.28 0.50
C SER A 166 -5.88 12.77 0.06
N GLN A 167 -6.79 13.15 0.99
CA GLN A 167 -8.12 13.69 0.65
C GLN A 167 -7.97 14.79 -0.43
N TYR A 168 -8.51 14.52 -1.63
CA TYR A 168 -8.28 15.32 -2.83
C TYR A 168 -8.84 16.74 -2.72
N GLU A 169 -10.03 16.90 -2.18
CA GLU A 169 -10.72 18.16 -1.95
C GLU A 169 -9.99 19.09 -0.97
N HIS A 170 -9.27 18.52 0.01
CA HIS A 170 -8.69 19.27 1.12
C HIS A 170 -7.41 20.06 0.78
N GLY A 171 -6.78 19.77 -0.35
CA GLY A 171 -5.55 20.44 -0.77
C GLY A 171 -4.99 19.90 -2.07
N TYR A 172 -4.00 20.58 -2.62
CA TYR A 172 -3.20 20.13 -3.75
C TYR A 172 -2.09 19.19 -3.28
N PHE A 173 -1.72 18.26 -4.14
CA PHE A 173 -0.74 17.21 -3.88
C PHE A 173 0.72 17.66 -3.92
N THR A 174 0.98 18.92 -3.56
CA THR A 174 2.31 19.52 -3.50
C THR A 174 3.30 18.68 -2.69
N ALA A 175 2.84 18.00 -1.64
CA ALA A 175 3.66 17.09 -0.83
C ALA A 175 4.24 15.92 -1.65
N TYR A 176 3.49 15.34 -2.59
CA TYR A 176 3.99 14.30 -3.49
C TYR A 176 5.09 14.79 -4.41
N ARG A 177 4.99 16.03 -4.93
CA ARG A 177 6.08 16.63 -5.70
C ARG A 177 7.34 16.83 -4.86
N ARG A 178 7.20 17.23 -3.59
CA ARG A 178 8.34 17.37 -2.67
C ARG A 178 8.96 16.01 -2.33
N LEU A 179 8.14 14.99 -2.10
CA LEU A 179 8.58 13.61 -1.92
C LEU A 179 9.36 13.11 -3.14
N ALA A 180 8.88 13.37 -4.35
CA ALA A 180 9.59 12.99 -5.58
C ALA A 180 10.97 13.69 -5.71
N GLN A 181 11.07 14.95 -5.29
CA GLN A 181 12.33 15.73 -5.29
C GLN A 181 13.38 15.14 -4.35
N ASP A 182 12.97 14.40 -3.32
CA ASP A 182 13.87 13.68 -2.42
C ASP A 182 14.50 12.42 -3.04
N GLN A 183 14.01 11.98 -4.21
CA GLN A 183 14.51 10.80 -4.96
C GLN A 183 14.63 9.52 -4.10
N PRO A 184 13.55 9.07 -3.43
CA PRO A 184 13.60 7.87 -2.59
C PRO A 184 13.88 6.61 -3.41
N ASP A 185 14.56 5.63 -2.82
CA ASP A 185 14.71 4.27 -3.39
C ASP A 185 13.40 3.47 -3.31
N LEU A 186 12.59 3.75 -2.28
CA LEU A 186 11.33 3.08 -1.99
C LEU A 186 10.32 4.07 -1.38
N VAL A 187 9.07 4.01 -1.83
CA VAL A 187 7.96 4.77 -1.23
C VAL A 187 6.96 3.83 -0.60
N LEU A 188 6.53 4.11 0.62
CA LEU A 188 5.41 3.40 1.26
C LEU A 188 4.17 4.29 1.26
N HIS A 189 3.01 3.70 0.98
CA HIS A 189 1.72 4.35 1.20
C HIS A 189 0.92 3.53 2.19
N LEU A 190 0.53 4.14 3.31
CA LEU A 190 0.01 3.44 4.49
C LEU A 190 -1.52 3.43 4.58
N GLY A 191 -2.20 4.05 3.61
CA GLY A 191 -3.65 4.02 3.47
C GLY A 191 -4.24 5.41 3.24
N ASP A 192 -5.53 5.46 2.97
CA ASP A 192 -6.26 6.66 2.56
C ASP A 192 -5.64 7.32 1.31
N TYR A 193 -5.25 6.48 0.37
CA TYR A 193 -4.80 6.93 -0.95
C TYR A 193 -5.90 7.69 -1.63
N GLN A 194 -7.15 7.22 -1.47
CA GLN A 194 -8.35 7.91 -1.87
C GLN A 194 -9.35 8.00 -0.72
N TYR A 195 -10.40 8.81 -0.92
CA TYR A 195 -11.58 8.89 -0.07
C TYR A 195 -12.80 8.60 -0.93
N GLU A 196 -13.84 8.04 -0.33
CA GLU A 196 -15.08 7.51 -0.91
C GLU A 196 -16.17 8.57 -1.12
N TYR A 197 -16.11 9.66 -0.34
CA TYR A 197 -17.20 10.61 -0.19
C TYR A 197 -17.71 11.27 -1.48
N THR A 198 -18.98 11.67 -1.50
CA THR A 198 -19.39 12.71 -2.44
C THR A 198 -18.83 14.07 -2.01
N LYS A 199 -18.70 14.99 -2.96
CA LYS A 199 -18.21 16.34 -2.64
C LYS A 199 -19.02 17.02 -1.55
N GLN A 200 -18.34 17.85 -0.76
CA GLN A 200 -18.91 18.62 0.36
C GLN A 200 -19.43 17.77 1.55
N SER A 201 -19.15 16.47 1.59
CA SER A 201 -19.46 15.63 2.78
C SER A 201 -18.38 15.72 3.86
N TYR A 202 -17.11 15.64 3.48
CA TYR A 202 -15.98 15.81 4.39
C TYR A 202 -15.35 17.18 4.14
N LEU A 203 -15.52 18.10 5.10
CA LEU A 203 -15.09 19.48 4.97
C LEU A 203 -13.78 19.71 5.74
N SER A 204 -12.77 20.21 5.05
CA SER A 204 -11.55 20.70 5.68
C SER A 204 -11.84 21.95 6.54
N PRO A 205 -11.20 22.10 7.72
CA PRO A 205 -11.26 23.34 8.50
C PRO A 205 -10.81 24.59 7.73
N THR A 206 -10.01 24.42 6.67
CA THR A 206 -9.56 25.52 5.79
C THR A 206 -10.37 25.63 4.50
N GLY A 207 -11.48 24.89 4.38
CA GLY A 207 -12.31 24.79 3.19
C GLY A 207 -11.76 23.81 2.14
N ASN A 208 -12.66 23.24 1.34
CA ASN A 208 -12.33 22.35 0.22
C ASN A 208 -11.95 23.22 -0.99
N VAL A 209 -10.75 22.99 -1.54
CA VAL A 209 -10.17 23.74 -2.67
C VAL A 209 -10.30 23.01 -4.02
N ARG A 210 -10.74 21.75 -3.97
CA ARG A 210 -11.13 20.92 -5.11
C ARG A 210 -12.43 20.19 -4.74
N ASP A 211 -13.10 19.58 -5.71
CA ASP A 211 -14.30 18.78 -5.51
C ASP A 211 -14.04 17.33 -5.94
N HIS A 212 -14.63 16.37 -5.23
CA HIS A 212 -14.77 15.01 -5.74
C HIS A 212 -15.76 14.94 -6.90
N ASP A 213 -15.44 14.08 -7.86
CA ASP A 213 -16.35 13.73 -8.94
C ASP A 213 -17.24 12.54 -8.53
N GLY A 214 -18.46 12.55 -9.04
CA GLY A 214 -19.43 11.48 -8.83
C GLY A 214 -20.06 11.47 -7.43
N PRO A 215 -20.97 10.51 -7.18
CA PRO A 215 -21.53 10.27 -5.86
C PRO A 215 -20.48 9.61 -4.95
N GLU A 216 -20.91 9.23 -3.75
CA GLU A 216 -20.14 8.33 -2.91
C GLU A 216 -19.82 7.01 -3.62
N THR A 217 -18.60 6.50 -3.43
CA THR A 217 -18.15 5.29 -4.11
C THR A 217 -18.75 4.05 -3.46
N VAL A 218 -19.66 3.39 -4.17
CA VAL A 218 -20.32 2.15 -3.71
C VAL A 218 -20.22 1.00 -4.72
N ASP A 219 -19.93 1.31 -5.98
CA ASP A 219 -19.84 0.36 -7.08
C ASP A 219 -18.51 0.45 -7.85
N LEU A 220 -18.26 -0.51 -8.74
CA LEU A 220 -16.97 -0.58 -9.43
C LEU A 220 -16.69 0.64 -10.31
N ALA A 221 -17.71 1.23 -10.91
CA ALA A 221 -17.56 2.39 -11.79
C ALA A 221 -17.15 3.62 -10.98
N SER A 222 -17.83 3.88 -9.86
CA SER A 222 -17.52 4.98 -8.94
C SER A 222 -16.13 4.82 -8.30
N TYR A 223 -15.75 3.63 -7.81
CA TYR A 223 -14.38 3.42 -7.31
C TYR A 223 -13.30 3.61 -8.40
N ARG A 224 -13.56 3.14 -9.63
CA ARG A 224 -12.64 3.34 -10.76
C ARG A 224 -12.50 4.81 -11.17
N GLN A 225 -13.59 5.56 -11.13
CA GLN A 225 -13.62 7.01 -11.40
C GLN A 225 -12.85 7.75 -10.30
N ARG A 226 -13.08 7.42 -9.03
CA ARG A 226 -12.40 8.04 -7.89
C ARG A 226 -10.89 7.83 -7.93
N HIS A 227 -10.43 6.60 -8.14
CA HIS A 227 -9.00 6.34 -8.32
C HIS A 227 -8.42 7.11 -9.51
N ALA A 228 -9.16 7.21 -10.62
CA ALA A 228 -8.72 7.95 -11.79
C ALA A 228 -8.63 9.46 -11.53
N GLN A 229 -9.57 10.05 -10.77
CA GLN A 229 -9.53 11.45 -10.37
C GLN A 229 -8.26 11.76 -9.58
N TYR A 230 -7.95 10.93 -8.57
CA TYR A 230 -6.75 11.09 -7.76
C TYR A 230 -5.47 10.90 -8.58
N LYS A 231 -5.41 9.85 -9.42
CA LYS A 231 -4.25 9.54 -10.26
C LYS A 231 -4.06 10.48 -11.45
N SER A 232 -5.02 11.34 -11.74
CA SER A 232 -4.88 12.39 -12.76
C SER A 232 -4.06 13.59 -12.24
N ASP A 233 -3.78 13.66 -10.94
CA ASP A 233 -2.95 14.71 -10.37
C ASP A 233 -1.47 14.57 -10.81
N PRO A 234 -0.87 15.62 -11.41
CA PRO A 234 0.48 15.54 -11.95
C PRO A 234 1.57 15.36 -10.88
N ASP A 235 1.37 15.86 -9.66
CA ASP A 235 2.35 15.72 -8.58
C ASP A 235 2.34 14.28 -8.03
N LEU A 236 1.16 13.63 -8.00
CA LEU A 236 1.05 12.21 -7.68
C LEU A 236 1.63 11.31 -8.78
N GLN A 237 1.39 11.63 -10.06
CA GLN A 237 2.00 10.90 -11.18
C GLN A 237 3.52 11.00 -11.14
N LEU A 238 4.07 12.18 -10.84
CA LEU A 238 5.50 12.37 -10.67
C LEU A 238 6.06 11.47 -9.54
N ALA A 239 5.38 11.40 -8.40
CA ALA A 239 5.81 10.56 -7.28
C ALA A 239 5.76 9.05 -7.63
N HIS A 240 4.71 8.58 -8.33
CA HIS A 240 4.63 7.19 -8.84
C HIS A 240 5.70 6.85 -9.86
N ALA A 241 6.05 7.80 -10.74
CA ALA A 241 7.09 7.63 -11.74
C ALA A 241 8.50 7.70 -11.14
N THR A 242 8.66 8.13 -9.88
CA THR A 242 9.97 8.36 -9.28
C THR A 242 10.56 7.10 -8.65
N ALA A 243 9.78 6.21 -8.03
CA ALA A 243 10.30 5.07 -7.27
C ALA A 243 9.31 3.89 -7.29
N PRO A 244 9.72 2.66 -6.91
CA PRO A 244 8.76 1.61 -6.60
C PRO A 244 7.98 1.94 -5.32
N TRP A 245 6.68 1.67 -5.34
CA TRP A 245 5.77 1.86 -4.20
C TRP A 245 5.45 0.52 -3.52
N LEU A 246 5.41 0.53 -2.20
CA LEU A 246 4.98 -0.57 -1.34
C LEU A 246 3.71 -0.11 -0.60
N VAL A 247 2.56 -0.49 -1.15
CA VAL A 247 1.26 0.05 -0.72
C VAL A 247 0.47 -0.94 0.12
N VAL A 248 -0.23 -0.40 1.11
CA VAL A 248 -1.37 -1.00 1.82
C VAL A 248 -2.51 0.03 1.83
N TRP A 249 -3.74 -0.43 2.03
CA TRP A 249 -4.90 0.45 2.22
C TRP A 249 -5.09 0.77 3.70
N ASP A 250 -5.99 1.70 3.98
CA ASP A 250 -6.70 1.84 5.24
C ASP A 250 -8.22 1.79 4.98
N ASP A 251 -9.03 2.57 5.69
CA ASP A 251 -10.49 2.52 5.62
C ASP A 251 -11.07 3.19 4.37
N HIS A 252 -10.61 4.40 4.05
CA HIS A 252 -11.19 5.24 3.01
C HIS A 252 -10.98 4.73 1.57
N GLU A 253 -10.19 3.68 1.38
CA GLU A 253 -10.22 2.87 0.17
C GLU A 253 -11.56 2.18 -0.08
N VAL A 254 -12.39 2.00 0.96
CA VAL A 254 -13.72 1.38 0.92
C VAL A 254 -14.78 2.34 1.48
N ASP A 255 -14.75 2.59 2.78
CA ASP A 255 -15.78 3.28 3.58
C ASP A 255 -15.13 3.69 4.90
N ASN A 256 -15.39 4.89 5.42
CA ASN A 256 -14.80 5.32 6.69
C ASN A 256 -14.99 4.25 7.80
N ASN A 257 -13.95 4.06 8.62
CA ASN A 257 -13.95 3.21 9.82
C ASN A 257 -14.46 1.75 9.66
N TRP A 258 -14.49 1.15 8.48
CA TRP A 258 -14.96 -0.24 8.38
C TRP A 258 -14.12 -1.27 9.15
N ALA A 259 -14.77 -2.36 9.57
CA ALA A 259 -14.17 -3.47 10.32
C ALA A 259 -14.62 -4.84 9.80
N ASP A 260 -13.74 -5.52 9.05
CA ASP A 260 -14.07 -6.73 8.29
C ASP A 260 -15.36 -6.54 7.47
N ASP A 261 -16.48 -7.13 7.87
CA ASP A 261 -17.76 -7.06 7.18
C ASP A 261 -18.76 -6.06 7.78
N VAL A 262 -18.28 -5.23 8.73
CA VAL A 262 -19.04 -4.19 9.43
C VAL A 262 -18.69 -2.80 8.87
N PRO A 263 -19.66 -2.06 8.28
CA PRO A 263 -19.50 -0.64 7.91
C PRO A 263 -19.62 0.30 9.11
N GLU A 264 -19.23 1.57 8.97
CA GLU A 264 -19.34 2.56 10.07
C GLU A 264 -20.78 2.90 10.50
N ASN A 265 -21.75 2.71 9.61
CA ASN A 265 -23.11 3.16 9.82
C ASN A 265 -24.12 2.21 9.15
N SER A 266 -25.40 2.59 9.10
CA SER A 266 -26.46 1.79 8.47
C SER A 266 -27.13 2.51 7.29
N ASP A 267 -26.44 3.44 6.63
CA ASP A 267 -27.00 4.23 5.53
C ASP A 267 -27.13 3.39 4.25
N ALA A 268 -28.37 3.23 3.78
CA ALA A 268 -28.69 2.50 2.57
C ALA A 268 -28.15 3.18 1.28
N ALA A 269 -27.93 4.50 1.28
CA ALA A 269 -27.34 5.20 0.15
C ALA A 269 -25.85 4.82 -0.02
N GLN A 270 -25.17 4.57 1.08
CA GLN A 270 -23.77 4.16 1.16
C GLN A 270 -23.57 2.63 1.05
N TRP A 271 -24.68 1.88 0.89
CA TRP A 271 -24.68 0.42 0.87
C TRP A 271 -24.26 -0.21 2.22
N ASN A 272 -24.48 0.52 3.31
CA ASN A 272 -24.13 0.13 4.66
C ASN A 272 -25.33 -0.46 5.44
N ASP A 273 -26.52 -0.49 4.85
CA ASP A 273 -27.77 -0.99 5.46
C ASP A 273 -27.80 -2.51 5.71
N THR A 274 -26.96 -3.29 5.01
CA THR A 274 -26.86 -4.75 5.23
C THR A 274 -25.44 -5.23 4.98
N THR A 275 -24.97 -6.23 5.74
CA THR A 275 -23.67 -6.90 5.54
C THR A 275 -23.48 -7.38 4.09
N ALA A 276 -24.53 -7.93 3.46
CA ALA A 276 -24.45 -8.40 2.08
C ALA A 276 -24.19 -7.29 1.05
N ARG A 277 -24.70 -6.07 1.31
CA ARG A 277 -24.43 -4.90 0.46
C ARG A 277 -23.05 -4.33 0.73
N PHE A 278 -22.63 -4.27 1.99
CA PHE A 278 -21.29 -3.80 2.35
C PHE A 278 -20.19 -4.73 1.80
N VAL A 279 -20.32 -6.05 1.97
CA VAL A 279 -19.39 -7.04 1.39
C VAL A 279 -19.31 -6.90 -0.14
N ARG A 280 -20.42 -6.54 -0.81
CA ARG A 280 -20.42 -6.26 -2.25
C ARG A 280 -19.66 -4.98 -2.58
N ARG A 281 -19.84 -3.91 -1.79
CA ARG A 281 -19.10 -2.65 -1.90
C ARG A 281 -17.60 -2.90 -1.73
N ARG A 282 -17.19 -3.60 -0.67
CA ARG A 282 -15.80 -4.03 -0.42
C ARG A 282 -15.20 -4.80 -1.60
N ALA A 283 -15.94 -5.73 -2.21
CA ALA A 283 -15.49 -6.44 -3.41
C ALA A 283 -15.24 -5.51 -4.61
N GLN A 284 -16.08 -4.49 -4.81
CA GLN A 284 -15.87 -3.50 -5.88
C GLN A 284 -14.65 -2.62 -5.59
N ALA A 285 -14.50 -2.17 -4.34
CA ALA A 285 -13.37 -1.38 -3.88
C ALA A 285 -12.04 -2.13 -4.07
N PHE A 286 -11.96 -3.38 -3.64
CA PHE A 286 -10.75 -4.20 -3.78
C PHE A 286 -10.37 -4.46 -5.23
N GLN A 287 -11.36 -4.69 -6.10
CA GLN A 287 -11.11 -4.78 -7.54
C GLN A 287 -10.52 -3.48 -8.09
N ALA A 288 -11.13 -2.33 -7.78
CA ALA A 288 -10.63 -1.04 -8.23
C ALA A 288 -9.24 -0.72 -7.65
N TYR A 289 -8.97 -1.07 -6.40
CA TYR A 289 -7.67 -0.87 -5.76
C TYR A 289 -6.57 -1.67 -6.47
N TYR A 290 -6.80 -2.97 -6.71
CA TYR A 290 -5.86 -3.79 -7.48
C TYR A 290 -5.61 -3.22 -8.88
N GLU A 291 -6.67 -2.77 -9.56
CA GLU A 291 -6.58 -2.17 -10.89
C GLU A 291 -5.76 -0.88 -10.92
N ASN A 292 -5.64 -0.15 -9.80
CA ASN A 292 -5.01 1.16 -9.73
C ASN A 292 -3.70 1.22 -8.91
N MET A 293 -3.25 0.07 -8.40
CA MET A 293 -2.02 -0.06 -7.61
C MET A 293 -1.01 -1.03 -8.25
N PRO A 294 0.31 -0.77 -8.12
CA PRO A 294 1.35 -1.61 -8.69
C PRO A 294 1.63 -2.87 -7.84
N LEU A 295 0.60 -3.70 -7.67
CA LEU A 295 0.63 -4.93 -6.88
C LEU A 295 0.92 -6.17 -7.74
N ARG A 296 1.54 -7.18 -7.13
CA ARG A 296 1.75 -8.48 -7.78
C ARG A 296 0.44 -9.23 -8.00
N ARG A 297 0.42 -10.18 -8.93
CA ARG A 297 -0.76 -11.03 -9.18
C ARG A 297 -1.23 -11.83 -7.96
N ALA A 298 -0.36 -12.04 -6.98
CA ALA A 298 -0.70 -12.72 -5.73
C ALA A 298 -1.77 -11.94 -4.93
N SER A 299 -1.92 -10.65 -5.22
CA SER A 299 -2.92 -9.75 -4.64
C SER A 299 -4.13 -9.53 -5.55
N VAL A 300 -4.33 -10.33 -6.60
CA VAL A 300 -5.60 -10.31 -7.35
C VAL A 300 -6.74 -10.66 -6.40
N PRO A 301 -7.78 -9.82 -6.27
CA PRO A 301 -8.89 -10.06 -5.36
C PRO A 301 -9.73 -11.27 -5.79
N ARG A 302 -10.36 -11.92 -4.80
CA ARG A 302 -11.36 -12.97 -4.99
C ARG A 302 -12.65 -12.52 -4.29
N GLY A 303 -13.50 -11.81 -5.02
CA GLY A 303 -14.68 -11.18 -4.42
C GLY A 303 -14.25 -10.14 -3.40
N ALA A 304 -14.75 -10.26 -2.17
CA ALA A 304 -14.47 -9.35 -1.06
C ALA A 304 -13.19 -9.69 -0.28
N ASP A 305 -12.35 -10.60 -0.79
CA ASP A 305 -11.09 -10.99 -0.16
C ASP A 305 -9.88 -10.64 -1.03
N MET A 306 -8.87 -9.98 -0.45
CA MET A 306 -7.65 -9.65 -1.18
C MET A 306 -6.40 -9.73 -0.29
N LYS A 307 -5.39 -10.47 -0.75
CA LYS A 307 -4.14 -10.62 0.00
C LYS A 307 -3.25 -9.38 -0.19
N ILE A 308 -3.41 -8.38 0.67
CA ILE A 308 -2.53 -7.19 0.63
C ILE A 308 -1.35 -7.29 1.60
N TYR A 309 -1.53 -7.83 2.81
CA TYR A 309 -0.41 -7.95 3.74
C TYR A 309 0.67 -8.91 3.23
N ARG A 310 1.93 -8.48 3.30
CA ARG A 310 3.07 -9.17 2.70
C ARG A 310 4.40 -8.71 3.30
N ARG A 311 5.44 -9.50 3.07
CA ARG A 311 6.81 -9.19 3.50
C ARG A 311 7.68 -8.81 2.31
N LEU A 312 8.46 -7.75 2.47
CA LEU A 312 9.51 -7.34 1.54
C LEU A 312 10.85 -7.32 2.27
N HIS A 313 11.92 -7.77 1.62
CA HIS A 313 13.26 -7.72 2.19
C HIS A 313 14.14 -6.79 1.37
N TRP A 314 14.84 -5.90 2.04
CA TRP A 314 15.84 -5.01 1.44
C TRP A 314 17.24 -5.50 1.81
N GLY A 315 17.66 -6.58 1.15
CA GLY A 315 18.85 -7.34 1.55
C GLY A 315 18.78 -7.81 3.01
N ARG A 316 19.89 -7.66 3.73
CA ARG A 316 19.99 -7.85 5.19
C ARG A 316 19.76 -6.57 5.99
N LEU A 317 19.47 -5.45 5.32
CA LEU A 317 19.31 -4.16 5.99
C LEU A 317 17.96 -4.08 6.69
N ALA A 318 16.86 -4.28 5.95
CA ALA A 318 15.52 -4.17 6.50
C ALA A 318 14.60 -5.32 6.04
N THR A 319 13.75 -5.79 6.94
CA THR A 319 12.55 -6.56 6.60
C THR A 319 11.34 -5.68 6.84
N PHE A 320 10.52 -5.48 5.80
CA PHE A 320 9.24 -4.79 5.89
C PHE A 320 8.12 -5.81 6.06
N HIS A 321 7.36 -5.66 7.13
CA HIS A 321 6.12 -6.38 7.42
C HIS A 321 4.97 -5.43 7.13
N MET A 322 4.43 -5.46 5.90
CA MET A 322 3.31 -4.60 5.52
C MET A 322 2.00 -5.24 5.96
N MET A 323 1.21 -4.52 6.74
CA MET A 323 0.01 -5.01 7.42
C MET A 323 -1.29 -4.59 6.73
N ASP A 324 -2.36 -5.22 7.20
CA ASP A 324 -3.75 -4.98 6.84
C ASP A 324 -4.50 -5.04 8.16
N THR A 325 -4.88 -3.87 8.66
CA THR A 325 -5.58 -3.73 9.95
C THR A 325 -7.07 -3.44 9.75
N ARG A 326 -7.61 -3.66 8.53
CA ARG A 326 -9.03 -3.45 8.23
C ARG A 326 -9.74 -4.75 7.86
N GLN A 327 -9.18 -5.55 6.94
CA GLN A 327 -9.91 -6.69 6.38
C GLN A 327 -10.24 -7.81 7.38
N TYR A 328 -9.51 -7.91 8.49
CA TYR A 328 -9.64 -9.04 9.42
C TYR A 328 -9.83 -8.61 10.88
N ARG A 329 -10.12 -7.32 11.11
CA ARG A 329 -10.26 -6.78 12.45
C ARG A 329 -11.61 -7.15 13.03
N ASP A 330 -11.66 -7.33 14.35
CA ASP A 330 -12.95 -7.26 15.06
C ASP A 330 -13.49 -5.83 15.03
N ASP A 331 -14.81 -5.67 15.13
CA ASP A 331 -15.48 -4.36 15.20
C ASP A 331 -14.94 -3.47 16.32
N GLN A 332 -15.02 -2.16 16.16
CA GLN A 332 -14.54 -1.18 17.15
C GLN A 332 -15.33 -1.31 18.45
N ALA A 333 -14.60 -1.39 19.56
CA ALA A 333 -15.22 -1.55 20.87
C ALA A 333 -16.06 -0.32 21.26
N CYS A 334 -17.07 -0.54 22.09
CA CYS A 334 -17.87 0.51 22.71
C CYS A 334 -18.49 1.54 21.73
N GLY A 335 -18.76 1.12 20.48
CA GLY A 335 -19.40 1.98 19.47
C GLY A 335 -18.46 2.99 18.81
N ASP A 336 -17.16 2.68 18.77
CA ASP A 336 -16.11 3.45 18.10
C ASP A 336 -15.81 4.84 18.73
N GLY A 337 -14.92 5.61 18.11
CA GLY A 337 -14.54 6.96 18.48
C GLY A 337 -13.59 7.05 19.67
N TRP A 338 -13.56 8.25 20.27
CA TRP A 338 -12.74 8.55 21.45
C TRP A 338 -13.53 8.34 22.74
N THR A 339 -13.42 7.15 23.31
CA THR A 339 -14.30 6.66 24.38
C THR A 339 -13.57 6.61 25.72
N ILE A 340 -14.32 6.88 26.80
CA ILE A 340 -13.84 6.85 28.18
C ILE A 340 -14.13 5.47 28.79
N ASP A 341 -13.14 4.87 29.46
CA ASP A 341 -13.28 3.66 30.28
C ASP A 341 -14.01 2.49 29.58
N CYS A 342 -13.57 2.16 28.36
CA CYS A 342 -14.09 1.04 27.58
C CYS A 342 -13.38 -0.28 27.95
N ASP A 343 -14.04 -1.16 28.71
CA ASP A 343 -13.47 -2.45 29.11
C ASP A 343 -13.34 -3.45 27.95
N GLU A 344 -14.22 -3.37 26.94
CA GLU A 344 -14.19 -4.26 25.76
C GLU A 344 -12.88 -4.16 24.96
N ARG A 345 -12.19 -3.00 25.02
CA ARG A 345 -10.86 -2.83 24.40
C ARG A 345 -9.77 -3.74 25.02
N LEU A 346 -10.05 -4.29 26.21
CA LEU A 346 -9.15 -5.17 26.97
C LEU A 346 -9.49 -6.66 26.79
N ASP A 347 -10.52 -7.01 26.00
CA ASP A 347 -10.86 -8.40 25.73
C ASP A 347 -9.72 -9.12 25.00
N GLU A 348 -9.16 -10.14 25.65
CA GLU A 348 -8.02 -10.93 25.17
C GLU A 348 -8.27 -11.63 23.83
N THR A 349 -9.54 -11.84 23.47
CA THR A 349 -9.93 -12.50 22.23
C THR A 349 -9.91 -11.58 21.02
N ARG A 350 -9.92 -10.25 21.22
CA ARG A 350 -9.96 -9.28 20.13
C ARG A 350 -8.63 -9.13 19.40
N SER A 351 -8.68 -8.89 18.10
CA SER A 351 -7.55 -8.79 17.19
C SER A 351 -7.78 -7.71 16.15
N LEU A 352 -6.78 -6.83 15.95
CA LEU A 352 -6.85 -5.80 14.92
C LEU A 352 -6.49 -6.33 13.52
N PRO A 353 -5.38 -7.07 13.30
CA PRO A 353 -5.10 -7.62 11.97
C PRO A 353 -5.68 -9.03 11.76
N GLY A 354 -6.46 -9.54 12.72
CA GLY A 354 -6.91 -10.93 12.78
C GLY A 354 -5.80 -11.91 13.21
N MET A 355 -6.20 -12.96 13.93
CA MET A 355 -5.27 -13.91 14.56
C MET A 355 -4.31 -14.62 13.59
N ALA A 356 -4.75 -14.84 12.34
CA ALA A 356 -3.91 -15.46 11.31
C ALA A 356 -2.74 -14.54 10.89
N GLN A 357 -2.98 -13.23 10.80
CA GLN A 357 -1.95 -12.27 10.47
C GLN A 357 -1.05 -11.95 11.66
N GLU A 358 -1.59 -11.94 12.88
CA GLU A 358 -0.76 -11.86 14.10
C GLU A 358 0.26 -13.01 14.13
N ARG A 359 -0.20 -14.25 13.95
CA ARG A 359 0.70 -15.42 13.91
C ARG A 359 1.73 -15.31 12.79
N TRP A 360 1.30 -14.89 11.60
CA TRP A 360 2.21 -14.60 10.50
C TRP A 360 3.27 -13.56 10.91
N LEU A 361 2.88 -12.51 11.62
CA LEU A 361 3.78 -11.45 12.05
C LEU A 361 4.82 -11.97 13.05
N LEU A 362 4.37 -12.67 14.10
CA LEU A 362 5.21 -13.29 15.13
C LEU A 362 6.23 -14.26 14.54
N ASP A 363 5.79 -15.19 13.68
CA ASP A 363 6.73 -16.07 12.98
C ASP A 363 7.73 -15.28 12.10
N GLY A 364 7.31 -14.12 11.61
CA GLY A 364 8.16 -13.22 10.82
C GLY A 364 9.32 -12.69 11.64
N PHE A 365 9.04 -12.26 12.87
CA PHE A 365 10.03 -11.77 13.83
C PHE A 365 11.07 -12.85 14.16
N GLU A 366 10.62 -14.07 14.46
CA GLU A 366 11.52 -15.21 14.75
C GLU A 366 12.44 -15.56 13.57
N ARG A 367 11.97 -15.35 12.33
CA ARG A 367 12.71 -15.68 11.10
C ARG A 367 13.56 -14.54 10.57
N SER A 368 13.25 -13.29 10.93
CA SER A 368 13.99 -12.13 10.43
C SER A 368 15.42 -12.13 10.97
N ARG A 369 16.35 -11.79 10.09
CA ARG A 369 17.78 -11.61 10.41
C ARG A 369 18.28 -10.24 9.94
N ALA A 370 17.35 -9.34 9.63
CA ALA A 370 17.65 -8.00 9.17
C ALA A 370 18.20 -7.14 10.32
N ARG A 371 18.79 -5.98 9.98
CA ARG A 371 19.14 -4.98 11.00
C ARG A 371 17.88 -4.29 11.54
N TRP A 372 16.94 -4.00 10.67
CA TRP A 372 15.70 -3.30 10.99
C TRP A 372 14.51 -4.18 10.65
N ASP A 373 13.58 -4.32 11.60
CA ASP A 373 12.28 -4.93 11.37
C ASP A 373 11.24 -3.81 11.40
N VAL A 374 10.72 -3.51 10.22
CA VAL A 374 9.85 -2.36 9.98
C VAL A 374 8.42 -2.85 9.77
N LEU A 375 7.51 -2.44 10.64
CA LEU A 375 6.09 -2.70 10.55
C LEU A 375 5.41 -1.54 9.83
N GLY A 376 4.99 -1.73 8.57
CA GLY A 376 4.23 -0.71 7.84
C GLY A 376 2.74 -0.98 8.00
N GLN A 377 2.02 -0.06 8.63
CA GLN A 377 0.61 -0.25 9.00
C GLN A 377 -0.14 1.09 9.08
N GLN A 378 -1.43 1.02 9.37
CA GLN A 378 -2.41 2.08 9.14
C GLN A 378 -2.53 3.03 10.35
N VAL A 379 -2.95 2.51 11.50
CA VAL A 379 -3.54 3.28 12.61
C VAL A 379 -2.61 3.45 13.81
N PHE A 380 -2.80 4.47 14.64
CA PHE A 380 -1.91 4.81 15.76
C PHE A 380 -1.59 3.64 16.71
N PHE A 381 -0.31 3.29 16.85
CA PHE A 381 0.16 2.10 17.56
C PHE A 381 0.44 2.36 19.04
N ALA A 382 1.15 3.44 19.39
CA ALA A 382 1.45 3.76 20.79
C ALA A 382 0.16 4.07 21.58
N GLU A 383 0.21 3.98 22.91
CA GLU A 383 -0.90 4.44 23.73
C GLU A 383 -1.07 5.97 23.63
N GLN A 384 -2.30 6.43 23.52
CA GLN A 384 -2.62 7.85 23.47
C GLN A 384 -3.81 8.16 24.39
N ASP A 385 -3.55 8.27 25.69
CA ASP A 385 -4.56 8.69 26.64
C ASP A 385 -4.81 10.21 26.58
N ALA A 386 -6.08 10.60 26.50
CA ALA A 386 -6.51 12.00 26.50
C ALA A 386 -7.04 12.46 27.87
N LEU A 387 -6.95 11.65 28.93
CA LEU A 387 -7.35 12.01 30.29
C LEU A 387 -6.22 11.89 31.31
N ALA A 388 -6.34 12.67 32.39
CA ALA A 388 -5.46 12.57 33.54
C ALA A 388 -6.19 11.85 34.68
N GLY A 389 -5.46 11.05 35.46
CA GLY A 389 -6.02 10.32 36.60
C GLY A 389 -6.27 8.85 36.27
N PRO A 390 -7.20 8.18 36.97
CA PRO A 390 -7.39 6.73 36.86
C PRO A 390 -8.26 6.30 35.67
N SER A 391 -8.96 7.24 35.03
CA SER A 391 -9.78 6.98 33.84
C SER A 391 -8.97 7.22 32.57
N TYR A 392 -9.31 6.50 31.50
CA TYR A 392 -8.63 6.57 30.21
C TYR A 392 -9.60 7.03 29.13
N ARG A 393 -9.16 7.93 28.24
CA ARG A 393 -9.88 8.23 26.99
C ARG A 393 -8.99 7.97 25.79
N THR A 394 -9.35 6.98 25.00
CA THR A 394 -8.54 6.49 23.88
C THR A 394 -9.37 6.30 22.62
N SER A 395 -8.70 6.19 21.47
CA SER A 395 -9.36 5.89 20.20
C SER A 395 -9.66 4.39 20.09
N MET A 396 -10.92 4.04 19.83
CA MET A 396 -11.35 2.65 19.61
C MET A 396 -11.01 2.14 18.22
N ASP A 397 -10.72 3.04 17.27
CA ASP A 397 -10.31 2.67 15.93
C ASP A 397 -8.82 2.31 15.82
N GLY A 398 -7.98 2.91 16.68
CA GLY A 398 -6.55 2.64 16.74
C GLY A 398 -6.17 1.46 17.63
N TRP A 399 -4.88 1.22 17.84
CA TRP A 399 -4.40 0.08 18.65
C TRP A 399 -4.78 0.16 20.14
N ASP A 400 -5.17 1.33 20.66
CA ASP A 400 -5.75 1.45 22.01
C ASP A 400 -7.12 0.79 22.15
N GLY A 401 -7.84 0.63 21.04
CA GLY A 401 -9.06 -0.17 20.94
C GLY A 401 -8.79 -1.68 20.97
N TYR A 402 -7.54 -2.13 20.84
CA TYR A 402 -7.16 -3.55 20.71
C TYR A 402 -5.91 -3.87 21.55
N VAL A 403 -5.92 -3.50 22.83
CA VAL A 403 -4.74 -3.57 23.72
C VAL A 403 -4.11 -4.97 23.76
N PRO A 404 -4.87 -6.08 23.90
CA PRO A 404 -4.30 -7.42 23.87
C PRO A 404 -3.58 -7.76 22.56
N SER A 405 -4.13 -7.32 21.41
CA SER A 405 -3.51 -7.49 20.09
C SER A 405 -2.17 -6.76 20.02
N ARG A 406 -2.14 -5.48 20.45
CA ARG A 406 -0.89 -4.70 20.55
C ARG A 406 0.15 -5.40 21.42
N ARG A 407 -0.26 -5.87 22.59
CA ARG A 407 0.61 -6.55 23.56
C ARG A 407 1.21 -7.84 22.99
N ARG A 408 0.43 -8.65 22.28
CA ARG A 408 0.95 -9.88 21.64
C ARG A 408 2.06 -9.56 20.64
N ILE A 409 1.94 -8.47 19.89
CA ILE A 409 2.96 -8.03 18.92
C ILE A 409 4.21 -7.48 19.62
N THR A 410 4.04 -6.60 20.61
CA THR A 410 5.19 -6.03 21.34
C THR A 410 5.94 -7.09 22.14
N GLN A 411 5.22 -8.03 22.78
CA GLN A 411 5.81 -9.18 23.44
C GLN A 411 6.52 -10.10 22.44
N GLY A 412 5.93 -10.32 21.26
CA GLY A 412 6.53 -11.07 20.16
C GLY A 412 7.89 -10.52 19.71
N TRP A 413 8.08 -9.20 19.71
CA TRP A 413 9.39 -8.60 19.44
C TRP A 413 10.43 -8.96 20.50
N VAL A 414 10.03 -8.92 21.77
CA VAL A 414 10.90 -9.24 22.90
C VAL A 414 11.29 -10.72 22.87
N ASP A 415 10.30 -11.60 22.71
CA ASP A 415 10.50 -13.05 22.69
C ASP A 415 11.40 -13.49 21.53
N ALA A 416 11.22 -12.90 20.35
CA ALA A 416 12.06 -13.18 19.18
C ALA A 416 13.43 -12.47 19.21
N GLY A 417 13.69 -11.62 20.20
CA GLY A 417 14.93 -10.85 20.30
C GLY A 417 15.15 -9.89 19.12
N VAL A 418 14.07 -9.31 18.59
CA VAL A 418 14.12 -8.45 17.41
C VAL A 418 14.95 -7.21 17.72
N ARG A 419 15.96 -6.93 16.90
CA ARG A 419 17.01 -5.96 17.23
C ARG A 419 16.53 -4.51 17.23
N ASN A 420 15.89 -4.08 16.14
CA ASN A 420 15.40 -2.71 15.98
C ASN A 420 13.97 -2.67 15.38
N PRO A 421 12.92 -2.97 16.17
CA PRO A 421 11.53 -2.77 15.77
C PRO A 421 11.18 -1.29 15.56
N VAL A 422 10.61 -1.01 14.38
CA VAL A 422 10.09 0.31 14.01
C VAL A 422 8.70 0.15 13.42
N VAL A 423 7.73 0.94 13.90
CA VAL A 423 6.38 1.02 13.34
C VAL A 423 6.26 2.29 12.49
N LEU A 424 5.68 2.17 11.30
CA LEU A 424 5.32 3.28 10.43
C LEU A 424 3.79 3.36 10.36
N THR A 425 3.25 4.55 10.51
CA THR A 425 1.81 4.77 10.73
C THR A 425 1.29 5.97 9.94
N GLY A 426 0.01 5.93 9.55
CA GLY A 426 -0.74 7.02 8.91
C GLY A 426 -1.96 7.44 9.74
N ASP A 427 -3.15 7.44 9.11
CA ASP A 427 -4.49 7.66 9.68
C ASP A 427 -4.72 9.03 10.35
N VAL A 428 -4.03 9.34 11.45
CA VAL A 428 -4.38 10.43 12.39
C VAL A 428 -4.11 11.87 11.90
N HIS A 429 -3.81 12.05 10.62
CA HIS A 429 -3.64 13.33 9.92
C HIS A 429 -2.59 14.30 10.50
N LYS A 430 -1.72 13.79 11.37
CA LYS A 430 -0.73 14.56 12.12
C LYS A 430 0.55 13.76 12.26
N HIS A 431 1.68 14.46 12.31
CA HIS A 431 2.96 13.84 12.56
C HIS A 431 3.10 13.48 14.04
N TRP A 432 3.65 12.30 14.32
CA TRP A 432 4.05 11.89 15.65
C TRP A 432 5.33 11.05 15.64
N ALA A 433 6.05 11.08 16.76
CA ALA A 433 7.15 10.16 17.03
C ALA A 433 7.02 9.64 18.45
N ASN A 434 6.95 8.32 18.62
CA ASN A 434 6.64 7.69 19.91
C ASN A 434 7.66 6.62 20.27
N ASP A 435 8.02 6.53 21.54
CA ASP A 435 8.65 5.33 22.09
C ASP A 435 7.58 4.28 22.37
N LEU A 436 7.84 3.02 22.02
CA LEU A 436 6.92 1.91 22.26
C LEU A 436 7.32 1.16 23.52
N ARG A 437 6.36 0.84 24.38
CA ARG A 437 6.58 0.16 25.66
C ARG A 437 5.85 -1.18 25.70
N LEU A 438 6.31 -2.09 26.56
CA LEU A 438 5.56 -3.33 26.85
C LEU A 438 4.30 -3.04 27.65
N ASP A 439 4.48 -2.27 28.71
CA ASP A 439 3.44 -1.74 29.57
C ASP A 439 3.53 -0.20 29.55
N TYR A 440 2.41 0.46 29.27
CA TYR A 440 2.30 1.92 29.26
C TYR A 440 1.89 2.49 30.63
N GLN A 441 1.33 1.65 31.51
CA GLN A 441 0.97 2.03 32.88
C GLN A 441 2.18 2.02 33.81
N ASP A 442 3.24 1.30 33.44
CA ASP A 442 4.53 1.32 34.13
C ASP A 442 5.49 2.33 33.47
N THR A 443 5.82 3.41 34.17
CA THR A 443 6.76 4.42 33.66
C THR A 443 8.19 3.89 33.48
N ASP A 444 8.56 2.85 34.21
CA ASP A 444 9.88 2.19 34.15
C ASP A 444 9.92 1.04 33.13
N SER A 445 8.78 0.68 32.54
CA SER A 445 8.68 -0.35 31.50
C SER A 445 9.61 -0.05 30.32
N PRO A 446 10.39 -1.03 29.85
CA PRO A 446 11.41 -0.81 28.84
C PRO A 446 10.81 -0.34 27.52
N VAL A 447 11.53 0.54 26.84
CA VAL A 447 11.25 0.87 25.44
C VAL A 447 11.63 -0.33 24.57
N VAL A 448 10.67 -0.87 23.84
CA VAL A 448 10.84 -2.05 22.97
C VAL A 448 10.91 -1.72 21.50
N GLY A 449 10.52 -0.51 21.10
CA GLY A 449 10.54 -0.08 19.70
C GLY A 449 10.26 1.41 19.59
N SER A 450 10.08 1.86 18.35
CA SER A 450 9.71 3.24 18.05
C SER A 450 8.64 3.29 16.98
N GLU A 451 7.74 4.25 17.07
CA GLU A 451 6.71 4.52 16.06
C GLU A 451 6.96 5.87 15.41
N LEU A 452 6.85 5.90 14.09
CA LEU A 452 6.98 7.06 13.24
C LEU A 452 5.66 7.26 12.48
N VAL A 453 4.90 8.29 12.84
CA VAL A 453 3.59 8.58 12.24
C VAL A 453 3.72 9.71 11.23
N CYS A 454 3.38 9.45 9.97
CA CYS A 454 3.30 10.52 8.98
C CYS A 454 1.99 11.31 9.15
N SER A 455 2.08 12.62 8.96
CA SER A 455 0.92 13.45 8.74
C SER A 455 0.30 13.11 7.39
N SER A 456 -0.89 13.64 7.16
CA SER A 456 -1.58 13.52 5.89
C SER A 456 -0.87 14.29 4.78
N ILE A 457 -0.98 13.79 3.55
CA ILE A 457 -0.61 14.52 2.34
C ILE A 457 -1.48 15.78 2.21
N THR A 458 -2.79 15.67 2.45
CA THR A 458 -3.74 16.80 2.36
C THR A 458 -4.89 16.76 3.35
N SER A 459 -5.29 15.59 3.87
CA SER A 459 -6.46 15.45 4.75
C SER A 459 -6.38 16.41 5.96
N THR A 460 -7.50 17.09 6.28
CA THR A 460 -7.64 18.19 7.27
C THR A 460 -7.00 19.54 6.93
N GLY A 461 -6.51 19.73 5.69
CA GLY A 461 -6.11 21.04 5.17
C GLY A 461 -4.79 21.56 5.73
N ASN A 462 -4.58 22.87 5.79
CA ASN A 462 -3.26 23.44 6.15
C ASN A 462 -2.78 23.07 7.56
N GLY A 463 -3.72 22.80 8.48
CA GLY A 463 -3.50 22.64 9.92
C GLY A 463 -2.72 23.80 10.53
N SER A 464 -1.93 23.52 11.57
CA SER A 464 -1.35 24.56 12.42
C SER A 464 0.18 24.41 12.63
N PRO A 465 0.99 25.46 12.34
CA PRO A 465 2.43 25.43 12.58
C PRO A 465 2.80 25.44 14.07
N THR A 466 1.88 25.84 14.94
CA THR A 466 2.12 26.00 16.39
C THR A 466 1.40 24.97 17.24
N TRP A 467 0.58 24.10 16.64
CA TRP A 467 -0.12 23.07 17.40
C TRP A 467 0.85 22.00 17.89
N GLN A 468 0.66 21.63 19.15
CA GLN A 468 1.22 20.44 19.78
C GLN A 468 0.09 19.77 20.55
N SER A 469 0.09 18.45 20.60
CA SER A 469 -0.97 17.74 21.31
C SER A 469 -0.87 17.95 22.81
N PRO A 470 -1.98 18.29 23.49
CA PRO A 470 -2.00 18.33 24.96
C PRO A 470 -1.75 16.94 25.57
N ASN A 471 -2.04 15.85 24.85
CA ASN A 471 -1.88 14.49 25.35
C ASN A 471 -0.41 14.14 25.64
N MET A 472 0.56 14.83 25.02
CA MET A 472 1.99 14.58 25.28
C MET A 472 2.38 14.83 26.75
N ALA A 473 1.67 15.72 27.44
CA ALA A 473 1.92 15.97 28.87
C ALA A 473 1.48 14.78 29.76
N LEU A 474 0.55 13.96 29.27
CA LEU A 474 -0.02 12.80 29.97
C LEU A 474 0.71 11.51 29.58
N ASN A 475 1.30 11.48 28.39
CA ASN A 475 1.90 10.31 27.78
C ASN A 475 3.40 10.55 27.52
N PRO A 476 4.29 10.27 28.47
CA PRO A 476 5.71 10.64 28.39
C PRO A 476 6.47 9.93 27.26
N HIS A 477 5.92 8.85 26.71
CA HIS A 477 6.45 8.14 25.53
C HIS A 477 6.16 8.85 24.20
N LEU A 478 5.20 9.78 24.15
CA LEU A 478 4.98 10.61 22.97
C LEU A 478 6.06 11.69 22.92
N ARG A 479 6.95 11.63 21.92
CA ARG A 479 8.16 12.48 21.85
C ARG A 479 8.01 13.67 20.90
N PHE A 480 7.06 13.59 19.98
CA PHE A 480 6.80 14.66 19.00
C PHE A 480 5.35 14.63 18.54
N SER A 481 4.78 15.81 18.30
CA SER A 481 3.53 15.96 17.57
C SER A 481 3.57 17.23 16.72
N ALA A 482 2.95 17.19 15.54
CA ALA A 482 2.79 18.35 14.67
C ALA A 482 1.58 18.22 13.73
N ASP A 483 0.95 19.35 13.44
CA ASP A 483 -0.30 19.43 12.67
C ASP A 483 -0.13 20.11 11.30
N GLN A 484 1.02 19.96 10.67
CA GLN A 484 1.17 20.37 9.27
C GLN A 484 1.26 19.16 8.36
N ARG A 485 0.76 19.34 7.14
CA ARG A 485 0.69 18.28 6.12
C ARG A 485 2.06 17.96 5.58
N GLY A 486 2.24 16.73 5.11
CA GLY A 486 3.50 16.33 4.53
C GLY A 486 3.70 14.82 4.50
N TYR A 487 4.93 14.40 4.74
CA TYR A 487 5.37 13.01 4.67
C TYR A 487 6.60 12.82 5.57
N VAL A 488 7.04 11.58 5.75
CA VAL A 488 8.27 11.29 6.48
C VAL A 488 9.28 10.71 5.52
N ARG A 489 10.52 11.19 5.61
CA ARG A 489 11.66 10.69 4.85
C ARG A 489 12.68 10.08 5.80
N THR A 490 13.29 8.98 5.39
CA THR A 490 14.29 8.27 6.17
C THR A 490 15.53 7.96 5.33
N ALA A 491 16.67 7.88 6.01
CA ALA A 491 17.89 7.26 5.49
C ALA A 491 18.30 6.15 6.45
N ILE A 492 18.19 4.90 6.00
CA ILE A 492 18.40 3.70 6.82
C ILE A 492 19.76 3.10 6.46
N THR A 493 20.67 3.00 7.43
CA THR A 493 21.97 2.33 7.30
C THR A 493 22.06 1.17 8.30
N LYS A 494 23.17 0.42 8.29
CA LYS A 494 23.38 -0.66 9.27
C LYS A 494 23.55 -0.13 10.70
N GLU A 495 23.92 1.15 10.88
CA GLU A 495 24.19 1.78 12.16
C GLU A 495 23.03 2.61 12.69
N LYS A 496 22.23 3.22 11.82
CA LYS A 496 21.12 4.07 12.24
C LYS A 496 20.03 4.23 11.18
N MET A 497 18.85 4.65 11.63
CA MET A 497 17.80 5.22 10.81
C MET A 497 17.68 6.71 11.17
N SER A 498 18.05 7.58 10.23
CA SER A 498 17.79 9.02 10.32
C SER A 498 16.40 9.30 9.77
N VAL A 499 15.60 10.09 10.49
CA VAL A 499 14.18 10.37 10.21
C VAL A 499 13.98 11.87 10.14
N ASP A 500 13.38 12.35 9.04
CA ASP A 500 12.97 13.74 8.85
C ASP A 500 11.46 13.81 8.66
N TYR A 501 10.79 14.58 9.50
CA TYR A 501 9.38 14.94 9.36
C TYR A 501 9.28 16.13 8.41
N ARG A 502 8.83 15.89 7.19
CA ARG A 502 8.81 16.87 6.10
C ARG A 502 7.42 17.48 6.02
N SER A 503 7.31 18.76 6.34
CA SER A 503 6.03 19.48 6.41
C SER A 503 5.94 20.60 5.38
N LEU A 504 4.72 20.93 4.98
CA LEU A 504 4.40 22.06 4.13
C LEU A 504 3.64 23.12 4.94
N PRO A 505 3.91 24.42 4.73
CA PRO A 505 3.17 25.48 5.40
C PRO A 505 1.70 25.57 4.95
N SER A 506 1.39 25.10 3.74
CA SER A 506 0.05 25.08 3.17
C SER A 506 -0.06 24.01 2.10
N VAL A 507 -1.25 23.42 2.00
CA VAL A 507 -1.67 22.54 0.90
C VAL A 507 -2.81 23.14 0.07
N THR A 508 -3.39 24.25 0.51
CA THR A 508 -4.36 25.02 -0.29
C THR A 508 -3.72 25.82 -1.42
N THR A 509 -2.38 25.80 -1.54
CA THR A 509 -1.62 26.34 -2.68
C THR A 509 -0.75 25.27 -3.33
N THR A 510 -0.36 25.50 -4.59
CA THR A 510 0.30 24.49 -5.45
C THR A 510 1.82 24.56 -5.44
N ASP A 511 2.44 25.47 -4.70
CA ASP A 511 3.87 25.81 -4.80
C ASP A 511 4.64 25.76 -3.48
N ALA A 512 3.98 25.49 -2.36
CA ALA A 512 4.58 25.44 -1.03
C ALA A 512 5.86 24.58 -0.98
N ALA A 513 6.92 25.12 -0.37
CA ALA A 513 8.17 24.40 -0.16
C ALA A 513 8.05 23.49 1.08
N ALA A 514 8.57 22.26 0.97
CA ALA A 514 8.68 21.38 2.14
C ALA A 514 9.90 21.79 2.99
N TYR A 515 9.73 21.76 4.31
CA TYR A 515 10.80 21.99 5.28
C TYR A 515 10.83 20.84 6.30
N THR A 516 11.96 20.64 6.99
CA THR A 516 12.05 19.64 8.05
C THR A 516 11.54 20.26 9.35
N GLN A 517 10.42 19.74 9.86
CA GLN A 517 9.81 20.22 11.09
C GLN A 517 10.48 19.65 12.34
N ALA A 518 10.90 18.39 12.30
CA ALA A 518 11.70 17.74 13.33
C ALA A 518 12.55 16.62 12.71
N SER A 519 13.67 16.29 13.38
CA SER A 519 14.52 15.17 12.99
C SER A 519 14.81 14.27 14.18
N PHE A 520 14.85 12.97 13.91
CA PHE A 520 15.17 11.92 14.88
C PHE A 520 16.20 10.94 14.34
N GLU A 521 16.92 10.28 15.24
CA GLU A 521 17.76 9.14 14.94
C GLU A 521 17.37 7.95 15.82
N LEU A 522 17.36 6.77 15.20
CA LEU A 522 17.32 5.47 15.87
C LEU A 522 18.67 4.82 15.62
N HIS A 523 19.37 4.39 16.66
CA HIS A 523 20.68 3.76 16.54
C HIS A 523 20.59 2.25 16.71
N ASP A 524 21.40 1.51 15.95
CA ASP A 524 21.43 0.05 15.98
C ASP A 524 21.69 -0.49 17.39
N GLY A 525 20.77 -1.31 17.90
CA GLY A 525 20.85 -1.92 19.22
C GLY A 525 20.56 -0.96 20.39
N GLN A 526 20.15 0.28 20.11
CA GLN A 526 19.74 1.24 21.12
C GLN A 526 18.24 1.53 20.96
N ARG A 527 17.50 1.38 22.06
CA ARG A 527 16.05 1.62 22.08
C ARG A 527 15.75 3.09 22.34
N GLY A 528 14.72 3.58 21.68
CA GLY A 528 14.17 4.92 21.89
C GLY A 528 14.69 5.96 20.91
N LEU A 529 13.82 6.94 20.64
CA LEU A 529 14.05 8.03 19.70
C LEU A 529 15.05 9.06 20.24
N GLN A 530 16.07 9.38 19.44
CA GLN A 530 17.01 10.48 19.73
C GLN A 530 16.68 11.69 18.87
N ARG A 531 16.17 12.77 19.49
CA ARG A 531 15.87 14.00 18.75
C ARG A 531 17.16 14.71 18.34
N THR A 532 17.29 15.06 17.07
CA THR A 532 18.45 15.77 16.51
C THR A 532 18.10 17.17 15.99
N ARG A 533 16.81 17.46 15.81
CA ARG A 533 16.29 18.80 15.47
C ARG A 533 14.89 19.03 16.04
#